data_AF-A0A9D4Y8P4-F1
#
_entry.id   AF-A0A9D4Y8P4-F1
#
_cell.length_a   1.000
_cell.length_b   1.000
_cell.length_c   1.000
_cell.angle_alpha   90.00
_cell.angle_beta   90.00
_cell.angle_gamma   90.00
#
_symmetry.space_group_name_H-M   'P 1'
#
loop_
_entity.id
_entity.type
_entity.pdbx_description
1 polymer ?
#
loop_
_entity_poly.entity_id
_entity_poly.type
_entity_poly.pdbx_seq_one_letter_code
_entity_poly.pdbx_strand_id
1 'polypeptide(L)'
;MYEVFDGYGSIDEVIIPKKLDIRGKRYEFVRFFNMEDDRLFTVKLDNIFIGKRKIFVNLPRLSRKGEQVNKEDRVEDELKDLVLDEKEWLSRWFREVCPWKPEDMDDSRVN
;
A
#
# COMPACT_ATOMS: atom_id res chain seq x y z
N MET A 1 12.82 -10.40 -11.44
CA MET A 1 11.43 -10.08 -11.04
C MET A 1 10.46 -10.10 -12.20
N TYR A 2 10.84 -9.55 -13.37
CA TYR A 2 9.98 -9.47 -14.56
C TYR A 2 9.28 -10.79 -14.92
N GLU A 3 10.03 -11.89 -14.99
CA GLU A 3 9.52 -13.23 -15.34
C GLU A 3 8.43 -13.75 -14.39
N VAL A 4 8.42 -13.31 -13.13
CA VAL A 4 7.41 -13.73 -12.15
C VAL A 4 6.05 -13.08 -12.46
N PHE A 5 6.08 -11.85 -12.97
CA PHE A 5 4.88 -11.05 -13.20
C PHE A 5 4.35 -11.12 -14.64
N ASP A 6 5.17 -11.62 -15.57
CA ASP A 6 4.83 -11.76 -16.99
C ASP A 6 3.57 -12.63 -17.22
N GLY A 7 3.33 -13.62 -16.34
CA GLY A 7 2.13 -14.47 -16.38
C GLY A 7 0.85 -13.84 -15.81
N TYR A 8 0.93 -12.65 -15.19
CA TYR A 8 -0.22 -12.02 -14.53
C TYR A 8 -0.85 -10.91 -15.34
N GLY A 9 -0.07 -10.21 -16.16
CA GLY A 9 -0.52 -9.14 -17.04
C GLY A 9 0.65 -8.49 -17.79
N SER A 10 0.35 -7.62 -18.76
CA SER A 10 1.36 -6.92 -19.54
C SER A 10 2.08 -5.87 -18.69
N ILE A 11 3.37 -6.06 -18.45
CA ILE A 11 4.20 -5.14 -17.67
C ILE A 11 4.67 -3.99 -18.57
N ASP A 12 4.40 -2.76 -18.14
CA ASP A 12 4.84 -1.53 -18.79
C ASP A 12 6.22 -1.09 -18.27
N GLU A 13 6.39 -1.00 -16.95
CA GLU A 13 7.62 -0.53 -16.33
C GLU A 13 7.91 -1.26 -15.01
N VAL A 14 9.17 -1.62 -14.78
CA VAL A 14 9.65 -2.10 -13.48
C VAL A 14 10.75 -1.18 -12.97
N ILE A 15 10.53 -0.60 -11.80
CA ILE A 15 11.49 0.28 -11.12
C ILE A 15 11.95 -0.40 -9.85
N ILE A 16 13.26 -0.63 -9.73
CA ILE A 16 13.92 -1.18 -8.54
C ILE A 16 14.80 -0.09 -7.93
N PRO A 17 14.37 0.56 -6.84
CA PRO A 17 15.18 1.53 -6.11
C PRO A 17 16.47 0.88 -5.57
N LYS A 18 17.60 1.59 -5.69
CA LYS A 18 18.87 1.15 -5.08
C LYS A 18 18.86 1.26 -3.56
N LYS A 19 18.00 2.13 -3.01
CA LYS A 19 17.88 2.41 -1.57
C LYS A 19 16.88 1.45 -0.91
N LEU A 20 17.20 0.99 0.30
CA LEU A 20 16.29 0.23 1.15
C LEU A 20 15.29 1.15 1.84
N ASP A 21 14.14 0.60 2.24
CA ASP A 21 13.21 1.32 3.10
C ASP A 21 13.81 1.55 4.50
N ILE A 22 13.09 2.32 5.32
CA ILE A 22 13.48 2.60 6.72
C ILE A 22 13.56 1.33 7.59
N ARG A 23 12.98 0.20 7.14
CA ARG A 23 12.99 -1.11 7.82
C ARG A 23 14.02 -2.07 7.19
N GLY A 24 14.88 -1.60 6.28
CA GLY A 24 15.89 -2.40 5.60
C GLY A 24 15.35 -3.35 4.51
N LYS A 25 14.10 -3.21 4.08
CA LYS A 25 13.45 -4.01 3.04
C LYS A 25 13.63 -3.38 1.65
N ARG A 26 13.74 -4.24 0.63
CA ARG A 26 13.64 -3.84 -0.77
C ARG A 26 12.19 -3.88 -1.20
N TYR A 27 11.75 -2.83 -1.89
CA TYR A 27 10.49 -2.83 -2.62
C TYR A 27 10.78 -2.55 -4.09
N GLU A 28 9.82 -2.92 -4.92
CA GLU A 28 9.85 -2.72 -6.35
C GLU A 28 8.52 -2.11 -6.76
N PHE A 29 8.55 -1.22 -7.75
CA PHE A 29 7.35 -0.68 -8.36
C PHE A 29 7.18 -1.34 -9.71
N VAL A 30 6.02 -1.93 -9.93
CA VAL A 30 5.64 -2.53 -11.21
C VAL A 30 4.41 -1.80 -11.72
N ARG A 31 4.52 -1.23 -12.92
CA ARG A 31 3.41 -0.66 -13.65
C ARG A 31 2.96 -1.67 -14.69
N PHE A 32 1.66 -1.95 -14.71
CA PHE A 32 1.04 -2.82 -15.69
C PHE A 32 0.19 -1.98 -16.64
N PHE A 33 0.08 -2.44 -17.87
CA PHE A 33 -0.69 -1.77 -18.93
C PHE A 33 -2.07 -2.42 -19.08
N ASN A 34 -3.09 -1.60 -19.37
CA ASN A 34 -4.44 -2.03 -19.74
C ASN A 34 -5.12 -2.95 -18.71
N MET A 35 -5.00 -2.61 -17.42
CA MET A 35 -5.72 -3.31 -16.36
C MET A 35 -7.13 -2.74 -16.23
N GLU A 36 -8.14 -3.62 -16.23
CA GLU A 36 -9.54 -3.23 -16.05
C GLU A 36 -9.86 -2.83 -14.60
N ASP A 37 -9.26 -3.53 -13.62
CA ASP A 37 -9.52 -3.29 -12.20
C ASP A 37 -8.24 -3.46 -11.36
N ASP A 38 -7.70 -2.33 -10.89
CA ASP A 38 -6.50 -2.25 -10.06
C ASP A 38 -6.67 -2.96 -8.70
N ARG A 39 -7.88 -2.92 -8.10
CA ARG A 39 -8.14 -3.50 -6.77
C ARG A 39 -8.17 -5.02 -6.84
N LEU A 40 -8.92 -5.57 -7.78
CA LEU A 40 -8.96 -7.03 -8.02
C LEU A 40 -7.58 -7.56 -8.39
N PHE A 41 -6.84 -6.81 -9.21
CA PHE A 41 -5.49 -7.17 -9.58
C PHE A 41 -4.53 -7.16 -8.39
N THR A 42 -4.67 -6.20 -7.48
CA THR A 42 -3.87 -6.14 -6.25
C THR A 42 -4.09 -7.35 -5.36
N VAL A 43 -5.36 -7.76 -5.15
CA VAL A 43 -5.68 -8.97 -4.38
C VAL A 43 -5.11 -10.22 -5.05
N LYS A 44 -5.16 -10.30 -6.39
CA LYS A 44 -4.57 -11.40 -7.16
C LYS A 44 -3.06 -11.47 -6.96
N LEU A 45 -2.36 -10.33 -7.02
CA LEU A 45 -0.91 -10.28 -6.86
C LEU A 45 -0.44 -10.49 -5.42
N ASP A 46 -1.22 -10.04 -4.41
CA ASP A 46 -0.84 -10.22 -2.99
C ASP A 46 -0.78 -11.71 -2.62
N ASN A 47 -1.47 -12.59 -3.34
CA ASN A 47 -1.46 -14.03 -3.09
C ASN A 47 -0.26 -14.78 -3.70
N ILE A 48 0.69 -14.07 -4.32
CA ILE A 48 1.86 -14.70 -4.96
C ILE A 48 2.93 -15.05 -3.93
N PHE A 49 3.49 -16.25 -4.08
CA PHE A 49 4.67 -16.71 -3.35
C PHE A 49 5.86 -16.84 -4.30
N ILE A 50 6.97 -16.21 -3.94
CA ILE A 50 8.24 -16.33 -4.66
C ILE A 50 9.18 -17.17 -3.79
N GLY A 51 9.29 -18.45 -4.13
CA GLY A 51 9.98 -19.43 -3.30
C GLY A 51 9.29 -19.59 -1.93
N LYS A 52 9.96 -19.18 -0.85
CA LYS A 52 9.43 -19.24 0.53
C LYS A 52 8.89 -17.89 1.04
N ARG A 53 8.86 -16.86 0.22
CA ARG A 53 8.48 -15.50 0.62
C ARG A 53 7.17 -15.10 -0.05
N LYS A 54 6.22 -14.63 0.75
CA LYS A 54 5.02 -13.96 0.25
C LYS A 54 5.38 -12.54 -0.16
N ILE A 55 4.95 -12.11 -1.34
CA ILE A 55 5.05 -10.70 -1.72
C ILE A 55 3.86 -9.93 -1.13
N PHE A 56 4.09 -8.67 -0.80
CA PHE A 56 3.03 -7.76 -0.38
C PHE A 56 2.89 -6.69 -1.45
N VAL A 57 1.67 -6.52 -1.96
CA VAL A 57 1.40 -5.52 -3.00
C VAL A 57 0.60 -4.37 -2.38
N ASN A 58 1.05 -3.15 -2.67
CA ASN A 58 0.35 -1.95 -2.24
C ASN A 58 0.05 -1.08 -3.45
N LEU A 59 -1.19 -0.63 -3.58
CA LEU A 59 -1.56 0.36 -4.58
C LEU A 59 -0.91 1.70 -4.21
N PRO A 60 -0.19 2.35 -5.13
CA PRO A 60 0.31 3.70 -4.90
C PRO A 60 -0.85 4.64 -4.58
N ARG A 61 -0.79 5.28 -3.41
CA ARG A 61 -1.80 6.26 -2.96
C ARG A 61 -1.79 7.56 -3.76
N LEU A 62 -0.69 7.83 -4.47
CA LEU A 62 -0.51 9.07 -5.22
C LEU A 62 -0.15 8.73 -6.66
N SER A 63 -1.10 8.92 -7.58
CA SER A 63 -0.81 8.91 -9.00
C SER A 63 0.18 10.03 -9.32
N ARG A 64 1.20 9.73 -10.12
CA ARG A 64 2.10 10.78 -10.63
C ARG A 64 1.26 11.70 -11.52
N LYS A 65 1.52 13.01 -11.43
CA LYS A 65 0.82 14.06 -12.20
C LYS A 65 0.90 13.71 -13.70
N GLY A 66 -0.18 13.18 -14.28
CA GLY A 66 -0.22 12.71 -15.67
C GLY A 66 -1.22 11.59 -15.96
N GLU A 67 -1.69 10.87 -14.94
CA GLU A 67 -2.65 9.76 -15.11
C GLU A 67 -4.08 10.28 -14.90
N GLN A 68 -4.80 10.55 -16.00
CA GLN A 68 -6.22 10.91 -15.95
C GLN A 68 -7.07 9.64 -15.79
N VAL A 69 -7.17 9.15 -14.56
CA VAL A 69 -8.30 8.30 -14.13
C VAL A 69 -9.40 9.24 -13.65
N ASN A 70 -10.68 9.00 -13.97
CA ASN A 70 -11.79 9.82 -13.49
C ASN A 70 -11.70 9.95 -11.95
N LYS A 71 -11.29 11.14 -11.51
CA LYS A 71 -10.82 11.37 -10.13
C LYS A 71 -11.98 11.36 -9.13
N GLU A 72 -13.19 11.64 -9.58
CA GLU A 72 -14.34 11.89 -8.72
C GLU A 72 -14.82 10.61 -8.04
N ASP A 73 -15.01 9.52 -8.80
CA ASP A 73 -15.45 8.23 -8.25
C ASP A 73 -14.38 7.60 -7.34
N ARG A 74 -13.12 7.69 -7.75
CA ARG A 74 -11.99 7.13 -6.99
C ARG A 74 -11.76 7.87 -5.68
N VAL A 75 -11.89 9.20 -5.67
CA VAL A 75 -11.76 10.00 -4.45
C VAL A 75 -12.90 9.70 -3.49
N GLU A 76 -14.12 9.50 -3.98
CA GLU A 76 -15.26 9.20 -3.10
C GLU A 76 -15.12 7.84 -2.42
N ASP A 77 -14.69 6.82 -3.17
CA ASP A 77 -14.45 5.48 -2.60
C ASP A 77 -13.24 5.46 -1.68
N GLU A 78 -12.15 6.17 -2.01
CA GLU A 78 -10.99 6.32 -1.12
C GLU A 78 -11.36 7.07 0.17
N LEU A 79 -12.19 8.12 0.09
CA LEU A 79 -12.70 8.84 1.27
C LEU A 79 -13.57 7.93 2.14
N LYS A 80 -14.42 7.10 1.54
CA LYS A 80 -15.26 6.15 2.27
C LYS A 80 -14.42 5.09 2.98
N ASP A 81 -13.44 4.51 2.30
CA ASP A 81 -12.55 3.49 2.85
C ASP A 81 -11.69 4.06 4.00
N LEU A 82 -11.16 5.29 3.85
CA LEU A 82 -10.41 5.98 4.89
C LEU A 82 -11.28 6.30 6.11
N VAL A 83 -12.48 6.83 5.89
CA VAL A 83 -13.42 7.13 6.99
C VAL A 83 -13.85 5.85 7.71
N LEU A 84 -13.97 4.73 6.98
CA LEU A 84 -14.32 3.44 7.57
C LEU A 84 -13.17 2.88 8.41
N ASP A 85 -11.94 2.91 7.89
CA ASP A 85 -10.74 2.46 8.60
C ASP A 85 -10.45 3.33 9.84
N GLU A 86 -10.61 4.65 9.74
CA GLU A 86 -10.51 5.55 10.89
C GLU A 86 -11.58 5.23 11.95
N LYS A 87 -12.82 4.98 11.55
CA LYS A 87 -13.90 4.62 12.49
C LYS A 87 -13.64 3.27 13.14
N GLU A 88 -13.13 2.29 12.40
CA GLU A 88 -12.81 0.96 12.94
C GLU A 88 -11.59 1.03 13.87
N TRP A 89 -10.54 1.76 13.48
CA TRP A 89 -9.36 2.03 14.28
C TRP A 89 -9.72 2.77 15.59
N LEU A 90 -10.48 3.88 15.48
CA LEU A 90 -10.97 4.62 16.64
C LEU A 90 -11.83 3.72 17.53
N SER A 91 -12.73 2.93 16.96
CA SER A 91 -13.59 2.04 17.74
C SER A 91 -12.80 0.94 18.44
N ARG A 92 -11.74 0.40 17.82
CA ARG A 92 -10.83 -0.55 18.46
C ARG A 92 -10.04 0.08 19.60
N TRP A 93 -9.55 1.31 19.40
CA TRP A 93 -8.66 1.98 20.34
C TRP A 93 -9.40 2.60 21.52
N PHE A 94 -10.59 3.17 21.33
CA PHE A 94 -11.41 3.76 22.39
C PHE A 94 -12.27 2.75 23.16
N ARG A 95 -12.35 1.49 22.73
CA ARG A 95 -13.04 0.42 23.47
C ARG A 95 -12.29 0.04 24.76
N GLU A 96 -10.99 0.33 24.83
CA GLU A 96 -10.18 0.32 26.03
C GLU A 96 -9.54 1.70 26.18
N VAL A 97 -10.24 2.63 26.84
CA VAL A 97 -9.65 3.93 27.19
C VAL A 97 -8.48 3.68 28.16
N CYS A 98 -7.28 3.51 27.61
CA CYS A 98 -6.05 3.45 28.37
C CYS A 98 -5.69 4.88 28.79
N PRO A 99 -5.80 5.23 30.09
CA PRO A 99 -5.37 6.54 30.55
C PRO A 99 -3.88 6.70 30.24
N TRP A 100 -3.55 7.82 29.57
CA TRP A 100 -2.19 8.17 29.19
C TRP A 100 -1.24 8.11 30.39
N LYS A 101 -0.09 7.43 30.24
CA LYS A 101 0.99 7.43 31.23
C LYS A 101 2.21 8.18 30.68
N PRO A 102 2.92 8.94 31.54
CA PRO A 102 4.15 9.63 31.13
C PRO A 102 5.23 8.71 30.54
N GLU A 103 5.20 7.42 30.88
CA GLU A 103 6.14 6.40 30.40
C GLU A 103 5.99 6.07 28.91
N ASP A 104 4.84 6.37 28.31
CA ASP A 104 4.56 6.07 26.89
C ASP A 104 5.10 7.14 25.92
N MET A 105 5.69 8.22 26.44
CA MET A 105 6.37 9.23 25.63
C MET A 105 7.82 8.82 25.35
N ASP A 106 8.11 8.48 24.09
CA ASP A 106 9.47 8.26 23.60
C ASP A 106 10.19 9.61 23.40
N ASP A 107 10.92 10.05 24.42
CA ASP A 107 11.71 11.28 24.46
C ASP A 107 12.85 11.33 23.43
N SER A 108 13.09 10.24 22.68
CA SER A 108 14.13 10.20 21.64
C SER A 108 13.88 11.12 20.44
N ARG A 109 12.69 11.76 20.37
CA ARG A 109 12.32 12.74 19.33
C ARG A 109 12.78 14.17 19.61
N VAL A 110 13.39 14.44 20.76
CA VAL A 110 13.95 15.75 21.10
C VAL A 110 15.48 15.66 21.09
N ASN A 111 16.07 15.75 19.90
CA ASN A 111 17.45 16.20 19.72
C ASN A 111 17.64 16.77 18.31
#